data_AF-A0A178F011-F1
#
_entry.id   AF-A0A178F011-F1
#
_cell.length_a   1.000
_cell.length_b   1.000
_cell.length_c   1.000
_cell.angle_alpha   90.00
_cell.angle_beta   90.00
_cell.angle_gamma   90.00
#
_symmetry.space_group_name_H-M   'P 1'
#
loop_
_entity.id
_entity.type
_entity.pdbx_description
1 polymer ?
#
loop_
_entity_poly.entity_id
_entity_poly.type
_entity_poly.pdbx_seq_one_letter_code
_entity_poly.pdbx_strand_id
1 'polypeptide(L)'
;MRLAHLHIPNIIPFRQASLLQQILVSRLLTHKRKQSDSPALFPPTSAPDPTILTFTPRPVYTTGRRDLPASCSPNDESSNTFATKASDLSLPTPLEPIRNILTPTSSPTNAAQHLAEYYPTLRGGQTTYHGPGQLVIYTILDLRALRIGPRCHIRLLENSVLDVLKGFGVKGGTTTEDPGVWVKPDAGNSGIPRKVAAVGVHLRRFVSSYGVGFCITEEPLWYLRQIVACGLEGKESTSLEGVGVNVGDVTMEEVSTRFVQAFVDRVNSGGPSGGQGPRLDEVYRIQEDDVLG
;
A
#
# COMPACT_ATOMS: atom_id res chain seq x y z
N MET A 1 2.34 -20.94 10.02
CA MET A 1 3.11 -19.71 10.35
C MET A 1 2.15 -18.69 10.97
N ARG A 2 2.66 -17.74 11.76
CA ARG A 2 1.85 -16.67 12.34
C ARG A 2 1.94 -15.42 11.46
N LEU A 3 0.89 -14.60 11.47
CA LEU A 3 0.85 -13.32 10.78
C LEU A 3 0.56 -12.22 11.81
N ALA A 4 1.43 -11.23 11.90
CA ALA A 4 1.18 -10.04 12.70
C ALA A 4 0.29 -9.04 11.92
N HIS A 5 -0.76 -8.53 12.55
CA HIS A 5 -1.57 -7.44 12.03
C HIS A 5 -1.40 -6.20 12.91
N LEU A 6 -0.79 -5.16 12.33
CA LEU A 6 -0.69 -3.83 12.93
C LEU A 6 -1.74 -2.93 12.29
N HIS A 7 -2.79 -2.60 13.03
CA HIS A 7 -3.77 -1.59 12.61
C HIS A 7 -3.53 -0.29 13.37
N ILE A 8 -3.30 0.80 12.66
CA ILE A 8 -3.25 2.15 13.24
C ILE A 8 -4.63 2.78 13.07
N PRO A 9 -5.41 2.94 14.15
CA PRO A 9 -6.80 3.38 14.05
C PRO A 9 -6.94 4.87 13.71
N ASN A 10 -5.92 5.67 14.05
CA ASN A 10 -5.94 7.11 13.86
C ASN A 10 -5.22 7.52 12.56
N ILE A 11 -5.57 8.72 12.07
CA ILE A 11 -4.82 9.35 10.98
C ILE A 11 -3.40 9.70 11.46
N ILE A 12 -2.39 9.18 10.77
CA ILE A 12 -0.97 9.41 11.12
C ILE A 12 -0.20 10.15 10.01
N PRO A 13 0.90 10.85 10.33
CA PRO A 13 1.83 11.34 9.30
C PRO A 13 2.34 10.19 8.42
N PHE A 14 2.47 10.42 7.11
CA PHE A 14 3.00 9.39 6.21
C PHE A 14 4.42 8.93 6.58
N ARG A 15 5.23 9.85 7.13
CA ARG A 15 6.57 9.55 7.65
C ARG A 15 6.57 8.51 8.76
N GLN A 16 5.58 8.55 9.65
CA GLN A 16 5.46 7.60 10.76
C GLN A 16 5.16 6.20 10.21
N ALA A 17 4.19 6.07 9.29
CA ALA A 17 3.91 4.80 8.62
C ALA A 17 5.12 4.27 7.83
N SER A 18 5.85 5.17 7.16
CA SER A 18 7.09 4.84 6.44
C SER A 18 8.17 4.29 7.39
N LEU A 19 8.36 4.89 8.56
CA LEU A 19 9.29 4.41 9.59
C LEU A 19 8.92 3.01 10.08
N LEU A 20 7.65 2.77 10.42
CA LEU A 20 7.17 1.45 10.86
C LEU A 20 7.44 0.38 9.80
N GLN A 21 7.12 0.66 8.53
CA GLN A 21 7.43 -0.23 7.42
C GLN A 21 8.94 -0.51 7.32
N GLN A 22 9.78 0.52 7.42
CA GLN A 22 11.24 0.39 7.31
C GLN A 22 11.81 -0.51 8.42
N ILE A 23 11.32 -0.37 9.65
CA ILE A 23 11.74 -1.21 10.78
C ILE A 23 11.36 -2.67 10.52
N LEU A 24 10.10 -2.94 10.15
CA LEU A 24 9.62 -4.29 9.85
C LEU A 24 10.40 -4.95 8.71
N VAL A 25 10.65 -4.21 7.62
CA VAL A 25 11.47 -4.68 6.49
C VAL A 25 12.91 -4.95 6.92
N SER A 26 13.50 -4.06 7.74
CA SER A 26 14.87 -4.20 8.24
C SER A 26 15.04 -5.46 9.10
N ARG A 27 14.06 -5.77 9.96
CA ARG A 27 14.03 -7.00 10.77
C ARG A 27 14.15 -8.25 9.89
N LEU A 28 13.31 -8.36 8.85
CA LEU A 28 13.35 -9.48 7.89
C LEU A 28 14.68 -9.53 7.10
N LEU A 29 15.15 -8.40 6.58
CA LEU A 29 16.39 -8.35 5.80
C LEU A 29 17.64 -8.69 6.62
N THR A 30 17.67 -8.25 7.88
CA THR A 30 18.74 -8.57 8.83
C THR A 30 18.75 -10.06 9.14
N HIS A 31 17.59 -10.66 9.38
CA HIS A 31 17.48 -12.11 9.57
C HIS A 31 18.01 -12.89 8.35
N LYS A 32 17.60 -12.51 7.13
CA LYS A 32 18.10 -13.13 5.89
C LYS A 32 19.60 -12.96 5.66
N ARG A 33 20.21 -11.89 6.19
CA ARG A 33 21.68 -11.67 6.09
C ARG A 33 22.42 -12.60 7.05
N LYS A 34 21.97 -12.69 8.31
CA LYS A 34 22.55 -13.63 9.28
C LYS A 34 22.51 -15.08 8.79
N GLN A 35 21.42 -15.49 8.15
CA GLN A 35 21.31 -16.82 7.55
C GLN A 35 22.26 -17.07 6.37
N SER A 36 22.57 -16.05 5.56
CA SER A 36 23.51 -16.21 4.44
C SER A 36 24.96 -16.27 4.91
N ASP A 37 25.30 -15.54 5.96
CA ASP A 37 26.69 -15.30 6.35
C ASP A 37 27.23 -16.37 7.33
N SER A 38 26.36 -17.09 8.06
CA SER A 38 26.79 -18.08 9.07
C SER A 38 25.74 -19.17 9.32
N PRO A 39 25.52 -20.09 8.36
CA PRO A 39 24.50 -21.14 8.48
C PRO A 39 24.76 -22.18 9.61
N ALA A 40 25.99 -22.26 10.14
CA ALA A 40 26.41 -23.30 11.09
C ALA A 40 26.69 -22.83 12.54
N LEU A 41 26.62 -21.53 12.84
CA LEU A 41 27.13 -20.96 14.10
C LEU A 41 26.04 -20.42 15.05
N PHE A 42 24.78 -20.40 14.64
CA PHE A 42 23.68 -19.93 15.47
C PHE A 42 22.54 -20.95 15.49
N PRO A 43 21.92 -21.24 16.66
CA PRO A 43 20.64 -21.91 16.67
C PRO A 43 19.67 -21.09 15.80
N PRO A 44 18.74 -21.73 15.07
CA PRO A 44 17.82 -21.00 14.20
C PRO A 44 16.99 -20.04 15.06
N THR A 45 17.38 -18.75 15.09
CA THR A 45 16.53 -17.71 15.66
C THR A 45 15.23 -17.74 14.87
N SER A 46 14.08 -17.73 15.55
CA SER A 46 12.79 -17.65 14.87
C SER A 46 12.80 -16.48 13.89
N ALA A 47 12.47 -16.75 12.63
CA ALA A 47 12.32 -15.69 11.64
C ALA A 47 11.29 -14.67 12.14
N PRO A 48 11.50 -13.36 11.92
CA PRO A 48 10.45 -12.39 12.21
C PRO A 48 9.17 -12.77 11.46
N ASP A 49 8.04 -12.72 12.16
CA ASP A 49 6.75 -13.04 11.54
C ASP A 49 6.41 -12.04 10.43
N PRO A 50 5.80 -12.47 9.32
CA PRO A 50 5.27 -11.56 8.32
C PRO A 50 4.28 -10.59 8.97
N THR A 51 4.22 -9.35 8.47
CA THR A 51 3.35 -8.31 9.04
C THR A 51 2.50 -7.66 7.96
N ILE A 52 1.21 -7.48 8.27
CA ILE A 52 0.33 -6.56 7.53
C ILE A 52 0.16 -5.30 8.38
N LEU A 53 0.58 -4.16 7.84
CA LEU A 53 0.39 -2.83 8.42
C LEU A 53 -0.77 -2.14 7.70
N THR A 54 -1.79 -1.72 8.43
CA THR A 54 -2.97 -1.02 7.91
C THR A 54 -3.13 0.32 8.60
N PHE A 55 -3.35 1.39 7.85
CA PHE A 55 -3.43 2.74 8.37
C PHE A 55 -4.07 3.69 7.37
N THR A 56 -4.40 4.89 7.83
CA THR A 56 -4.80 6.02 6.99
C THR A 56 -3.84 7.18 7.26
N PRO A 57 -3.09 7.67 6.26
CA PRO A 57 -2.19 8.79 6.48
C PRO A 57 -2.93 10.14 6.42
N ARG A 58 -2.27 11.21 6.86
CA ARG A 58 -2.62 12.57 6.41
C ARG A 58 -2.51 12.67 4.88
N PRO A 59 -3.25 13.60 4.23
CA PRO A 59 -3.19 13.78 2.78
C PRO A 59 -1.76 13.86 2.26
N VAL A 60 -1.40 12.96 1.34
CA VAL A 60 -0.05 12.86 0.78
C VAL A 60 -0.09 12.34 -0.65
N TYR A 61 0.64 13.01 -1.53
CA TYR A 61 1.00 12.47 -2.84
C TYR A 61 2.32 11.70 -2.73
N THR A 62 2.34 10.49 -3.27
CA THR A 62 3.58 9.70 -3.37
C THR A 62 3.92 9.44 -4.82
N THR A 63 5.20 9.48 -5.15
CA THR A 63 5.72 9.03 -6.45
C THR A 63 6.42 7.70 -6.29
N GLY A 64 6.16 6.80 -7.24
CA GLY A 64 6.87 5.53 -7.35
C GLY A 64 8.09 5.66 -8.26
N ARG A 65 8.84 4.56 -8.41
CA ARG A 65 10.14 4.53 -9.12
C ARG A 65 10.12 5.06 -10.56
N ARG A 66 8.97 5.04 -11.24
CA ARG A 66 8.87 5.55 -12.62
C ARG A 66 8.83 7.08 -12.72
N ASP A 67 8.47 7.75 -11.61
CA ASP A 67 8.36 9.21 -11.51
C ASP A 67 9.35 9.79 -10.48
N LEU A 68 10.32 9.00 -10.01
CA LEU A 68 11.31 9.51 -9.08
C LEU A 68 12.18 10.57 -9.78
N PRO A 69 12.47 11.71 -9.11
CA PRO A 69 13.43 12.68 -9.61
C PRO A 69 14.78 12.02 -9.90
N ALA A 70 15.52 12.50 -10.90
CA ALA A 70 16.81 11.92 -11.31
C ALA A 70 17.85 11.84 -10.17
N SER A 71 17.72 12.71 -9.15
CA SER A 71 18.53 12.70 -7.93
C SER A 71 18.23 11.53 -6.97
N CYS A 72 17.16 10.77 -7.19
CA CYS A 72 16.73 9.64 -6.38
C CYS A 72 17.11 8.31 -7.06
N SER A 73 18.42 8.04 -7.16
CA SER A 73 18.92 6.79 -7.76
C SER A 73 18.75 5.58 -6.82
N PRO A 74 18.37 4.40 -7.33
CA PRO A 74 18.10 3.19 -6.52
C PRO A 74 19.35 2.53 -5.89
N ASN A 75 20.55 3.00 -6.22
CA ASN A 75 21.82 2.49 -5.67
C ASN A 75 22.24 3.19 -4.37
N ASP A 76 21.49 4.21 -3.92
CA ASP A 76 21.79 4.89 -2.68
C ASP A 76 21.21 4.08 -1.51
N GLU A 77 22.06 3.29 -0.85
CA GLU A 77 21.68 2.43 0.29
C GLU A 77 21.24 3.22 1.53
N SER A 78 21.31 4.56 1.48
CA SER A 78 20.94 5.47 2.56
C SER A 78 19.45 5.82 2.55
N SER A 79 18.59 4.85 2.86
CA SER A 79 17.13 5.05 3.01
C SER A 79 16.71 6.06 4.09
N ASN A 80 17.66 6.58 4.87
CA ASN A 80 17.45 7.50 5.99
C ASN A 80 17.45 9.00 5.63
N THR A 81 17.89 9.40 4.43
CA THR A 81 18.16 10.82 4.11
C THR A 81 17.20 11.45 3.09
N PHE A 82 16.27 10.69 2.52
CA PHE A 82 15.34 11.20 1.50
C PHE A 82 14.27 12.15 2.07
N ALA A 83 13.90 11.99 3.34
CA ALA A 83 12.84 12.78 3.95
C ALA A 83 13.29 14.19 4.39
N THR A 84 14.59 14.48 4.49
CA THR A 84 15.11 15.74 5.03
C THR A 84 15.52 16.78 3.98
N LYS A 85 15.50 16.42 2.68
CA LYS A 85 15.82 17.34 1.55
C LYS A 85 14.63 17.63 0.62
N ALA A 86 13.40 17.45 1.08
CA ALA A 86 12.19 17.61 0.25
C ALA A 86 11.95 19.05 -0.24
N SER A 87 12.50 20.07 0.42
CA SER A 87 12.28 21.48 0.08
C SER A 87 13.00 21.95 -1.18
N ASP A 88 13.99 21.19 -1.67
CA ASP A 88 14.87 21.58 -2.79
C ASP A 88 14.83 20.57 -3.96
N LEU A 89 13.99 19.54 -3.86
CA LEU A 89 13.75 18.58 -4.92
C LEU A 89 12.74 19.18 -5.91
N SER A 90 13.12 19.28 -7.19
CA SER A 90 12.16 19.55 -8.26
C SER A 90 11.01 18.54 -8.17
N LEU A 91 9.78 19.02 -8.30
CA LEU A 91 8.63 18.12 -8.27
C LEU A 91 8.68 17.26 -9.54
N PRO A 92 8.30 15.99 -9.45
CA PRO A 92 8.03 15.19 -10.64
C PRO A 92 7.00 15.89 -11.54
N THR A 93 7.15 15.76 -12.85
CA THR A 93 6.24 16.36 -13.85
C THR A 93 4.75 16.17 -13.54
N PRO A 94 4.28 15.00 -13.07
CA PRO A 94 2.86 14.81 -12.73
C PRO A 94 2.35 15.67 -11.57
N LEU A 95 3.25 16.20 -10.73
CA LEU A 95 2.92 17.00 -9.55
C LEU A 95 3.10 18.51 -9.76
N GLU A 96 3.79 18.94 -10.82
CA GLU A 96 3.97 20.37 -11.12
C GLU A 96 2.64 21.12 -11.28
N PRO A 97 1.61 20.60 -11.97
CA PRO A 97 0.33 21.31 -12.11
C PRO A 97 -0.40 21.55 -10.79
N ILE A 98 -0.09 20.77 -9.75
CA ILE A 98 -0.78 20.79 -8.46
C ILE A 98 0.09 21.36 -7.34
N ARG A 99 1.20 22.02 -7.68
CA ARG A 99 2.14 22.62 -6.72
C ARG A 99 1.46 23.54 -5.69
N ASN A 100 0.35 24.19 -6.07
CA ASN A 100 -0.43 25.07 -5.21
C ASN A 100 -1.17 24.37 -4.05
N ILE A 101 -1.46 23.07 -4.18
CA ILE A 101 -2.12 22.26 -3.14
C ILE A 101 -1.13 21.34 -2.41
N LEU A 102 0.14 21.38 -2.81
CA LEU A 102 1.24 20.79 -2.05
C LEU A 102 1.72 21.80 -1.03
N THR A 103 1.88 21.39 0.21
CA THR A 103 2.28 22.31 1.29
C THR A 103 3.68 22.89 1.03
N PRO A 104 3.85 24.22 0.86
CA PRO A 104 5.16 24.86 0.93
C PRO A 104 5.42 25.26 2.40
N THR A 105 6.64 25.09 2.86
CA THR A 105 7.13 25.62 4.14
C THR A 105 6.76 27.11 4.29
N SER A 106 6.22 27.46 5.48
CA SER A 106 6.04 28.80 6.05
C SER A 106 5.11 29.80 5.34
N SER A 107 3.78 29.68 5.50
CA SER A 107 2.84 30.76 5.91
C SER A 107 1.36 30.33 5.72
N PRO A 108 0.44 30.61 6.67
CA PRO A 108 -0.96 30.22 6.56
C PRO A 108 -1.75 31.27 5.77
N THR A 109 -2.12 30.96 4.53
CA THR A 109 -3.26 31.61 3.84
C THR A 109 -4.42 30.62 3.75
N ASN A 110 -5.65 31.15 3.61
CA ASN A 110 -6.94 30.44 3.66
C ASN A 110 -7.17 29.32 2.62
N ALA A 111 -6.13 28.77 1.98
CA ALA A 111 -6.18 27.57 1.13
C ALA A 111 -6.22 26.25 1.93
N ALA A 112 -6.72 26.29 3.18
CA ALA A 112 -6.52 25.26 4.19
C ALA A 112 -7.33 23.96 4.01
N GLN A 113 -8.21 23.86 3.00
CA GLN A 113 -9.12 22.71 2.89
C GLN A 113 -8.52 21.49 2.16
N HIS A 114 -7.51 21.66 1.31
CA HIS A 114 -7.03 20.56 0.45
C HIS A 114 -5.50 20.45 0.35
N LEU A 115 -4.77 20.81 1.41
CA LEU A 115 -3.32 20.64 1.44
C LEU A 115 -2.94 19.16 1.52
N ALA A 116 -1.89 18.79 0.79
CA ALA A 116 -1.25 17.48 0.87
C ALA A 116 0.27 17.61 0.99
N GLU A 117 0.88 16.61 1.64
CA GLU A 117 2.32 16.42 1.65
C GLU A 117 2.78 15.79 0.31
N TYR A 118 4.07 15.93 -0.02
CA TYR A 118 4.71 15.15 -1.08
C TYR A 118 5.78 14.24 -0.46
N TYR A 119 5.76 12.96 -0.85
CA TYR A 119 6.74 11.98 -0.37
C TYR A 119 7.21 11.02 -1.49
N PRO A 120 8.48 11.08 -1.94
CA PRO A 120 9.02 10.13 -2.90
C PRO A 120 9.20 8.74 -2.29
N THR A 121 8.91 7.68 -3.05
CA THR A 121 8.98 6.29 -2.57
C THR A 121 9.64 5.34 -3.57
N LEU A 122 10.10 4.19 -3.09
CA LEU A 122 10.67 3.13 -3.93
C LEU A 122 9.62 2.14 -4.47
N ARG A 123 8.32 2.39 -4.24
CA ARG A 123 7.25 1.50 -4.70
C ARG A 123 7.21 1.44 -6.23
N GLY A 124 6.74 0.32 -6.77
CA GLY A 124 6.40 0.24 -8.19
C GLY A 124 5.29 1.22 -8.58
N GLY A 125 5.24 1.57 -9.87
CA GLY A 125 4.24 2.48 -10.40
C GLY A 125 4.69 3.94 -10.44
N GLN A 126 3.71 4.80 -10.71
CA GLN A 126 3.82 6.25 -10.89
C GLN A 126 3.13 6.96 -9.71
N THR A 127 2.88 8.26 -9.83
CA THR A 127 2.25 9.13 -8.83
C THR A 127 0.86 8.63 -8.38
N THR A 128 0.56 8.70 -7.09
CA THR A 128 -0.77 8.42 -6.50
C THR A 128 -1.00 9.29 -5.25
N TYR A 129 -2.22 9.29 -4.75
CA TYR A 129 -2.63 9.92 -3.49
C TYR A 129 -2.98 8.90 -2.39
N HIS A 130 -2.71 9.27 -1.14
CA HIS A 130 -3.21 8.62 0.06
C HIS A 130 -3.72 9.66 1.07
N GLY A 131 -4.75 9.33 1.84
CA GLY A 131 -5.29 10.23 2.86
C GLY A 131 -6.58 9.71 3.49
N PRO A 132 -7.28 10.56 4.27
CA PRO A 132 -8.58 10.24 4.84
C PRO A 132 -9.57 9.70 3.80
N GLY A 133 -10.38 8.73 4.21
CA GLY A 133 -11.26 7.99 3.29
C GLY A 133 -10.58 6.86 2.50
N GLN A 134 -9.26 6.69 2.62
CA GLN A 134 -8.53 5.58 2.01
C GLN A 134 -7.84 4.71 3.08
N LEU A 135 -8.02 3.40 2.96
CA LEU A 135 -7.26 2.41 3.73
C LEU A 135 -5.96 2.07 2.98
N VAL A 136 -4.82 2.35 3.60
CA VAL A 136 -3.51 1.91 3.10
C VAL A 136 -3.12 0.61 3.78
N ILE A 137 -2.71 -0.37 2.99
CA ILE A 137 -2.40 -1.73 3.43
C ILE A 137 -1.03 -2.13 2.92
N TYR A 138 -0.04 -2.20 3.80
CA TYR A 138 1.30 -2.64 3.48
C TYR A 138 1.53 -4.08 3.92
N THR A 139 2.04 -4.91 3.00
CA THR A 139 2.36 -6.31 3.29
C THR A 139 3.87 -6.48 3.34
N ILE A 140 4.41 -6.71 4.53
CA ILE A 140 5.83 -6.88 4.80
C ILE A 140 6.10 -8.38 4.99
N LEU A 141 6.48 -9.04 3.90
CA LEU A 141 6.54 -10.50 3.80
C LEU A 141 7.89 -10.94 3.24
N ASP A 142 8.42 -12.08 3.68
CA ASP A 142 9.40 -12.81 2.89
C ASP A 142 8.68 -13.71 1.88
N LEU A 143 8.58 -13.24 0.63
CA LEU A 143 7.89 -13.96 -0.43
C LEU A 143 8.54 -15.30 -0.76
N ARG A 144 9.86 -15.44 -0.53
CA ARG A 144 10.55 -16.73 -0.74
C ARG A 144 10.15 -17.73 0.34
N ALA A 145 10.03 -17.30 1.59
CA ALA A 145 9.55 -18.16 2.68
C ALA A 145 8.11 -18.63 2.40
N LEU A 146 7.25 -17.75 1.89
CA LEU A 146 5.88 -18.08 1.50
C LEU A 146 5.76 -18.84 0.17
N ARG A 147 6.86 -19.02 -0.58
CA ARG A 147 6.87 -19.59 -1.94
C ARG A 147 5.95 -18.86 -2.92
N ILE A 148 5.85 -17.54 -2.78
CA ILE A 148 5.04 -16.67 -3.64
C ILE A 148 5.96 -15.90 -4.59
N GLY A 149 5.70 -15.98 -5.89
CA GLY A 149 6.41 -15.17 -6.88
C GLY A 149 5.96 -13.69 -6.85
N PRO A 150 6.79 -12.73 -7.30
CA PRO A 150 6.45 -11.30 -7.30
C PRO A 150 5.10 -10.95 -7.97
N ARG A 151 4.84 -11.52 -9.16
CA ARG A 151 3.56 -11.31 -9.87
C ARG A 151 2.38 -11.95 -9.15
N CYS A 152 2.61 -13.10 -8.53
CA CYS A 152 1.58 -13.79 -7.74
C CYS A 152 1.26 -13.03 -6.45
N HIS A 153 2.24 -12.32 -5.86
CA HIS A 153 1.99 -11.41 -4.74
C HIS A 153 1.07 -10.26 -5.13
N ILE A 154 1.30 -9.62 -6.28
CA ILE A 154 0.40 -8.56 -6.79
C ILE A 154 -1.02 -9.11 -6.99
N ARG A 155 -1.16 -10.25 -7.68
CA ARG A 155 -2.46 -10.91 -7.88
C ARG A 155 -3.12 -11.31 -6.56
N LEU A 156 -2.33 -11.72 -5.56
CA LEU A 156 -2.85 -12.06 -4.24
C LEU A 156 -3.46 -10.83 -3.57
N LEU A 157 -2.79 -9.67 -3.63
CA LEU A 157 -3.32 -8.41 -3.10
C LEU A 157 -4.62 -8.00 -3.81
N GLU A 158 -4.61 -7.99 -5.14
CA GLU A 158 -5.78 -7.64 -5.95
C GLU A 158 -6.98 -8.55 -5.65
N ASN A 159 -6.72 -9.86 -5.64
CA ASN A 159 -7.77 -10.84 -5.36
C ASN A 159 -8.29 -10.77 -3.91
N SER A 160 -7.46 -10.36 -2.95
CA SER A 160 -7.92 -10.14 -1.57
C SER A 160 -8.86 -8.94 -1.49
N VAL A 161 -8.57 -7.85 -2.21
CA VAL A 161 -9.50 -6.71 -2.33
C VAL A 161 -10.80 -7.13 -3.02
N LEU A 162 -10.73 -7.95 -4.08
CA LEU A 162 -11.93 -8.47 -4.75
C LEU A 162 -12.84 -9.26 -3.80
N ASP A 163 -12.27 -10.06 -2.90
CA ASP A 163 -13.06 -10.78 -1.90
C ASP A 163 -13.70 -9.84 -0.88
N VAL A 164 -13.00 -8.78 -0.48
CA VAL A 164 -13.58 -7.74 0.39
C VAL A 164 -14.75 -7.05 -0.32
N LEU A 165 -14.59 -6.66 -1.58
CA LEU A 165 -15.68 -6.06 -2.40
C LEU A 165 -16.88 -7.00 -2.49
N LYS A 166 -16.64 -8.29 -2.75
CA LYS A 166 -17.70 -9.31 -2.76
C LYS A 166 -18.41 -9.40 -1.42
N GLY A 167 -17.68 -9.31 -0.31
CA GLY A 167 -18.24 -9.29 1.05
C GLY A 167 -19.10 -8.06 1.37
N PHE A 168 -18.96 -6.97 0.60
CA PHE A 168 -19.84 -5.80 0.64
C PHE A 168 -20.95 -5.84 -0.43
N GLY A 169 -21.09 -6.95 -1.16
CA GLY A 169 -22.12 -7.11 -2.19
C GLY A 169 -21.82 -6.41 -3.52
N VAL A 170 -20.62 -5.85 -3.69
CA VAL A 170 -20.22 -5.18 -4.93
C VAL A 170 -20.11 -6.20 -6.06
N LYS A 171 -20.91 -6.02 -7.10
CA LYS A 171 -20.84 -6.79 -8.34
C LYS A 171 -19.88 -6.09 -9.31
N GLY A 172 -19.24 -6.85 -10.20
CA GLY A 172 -18.39 -6.27 -11.27
C GLY A 172 -16.97 -5.88 -10.86
N GLY A 173 -16.51 -6.24 -9.65
CA GLY A 173 -15.10 -6.19 -9.29
C GLY A 173 -14.25 -7.04 -10.25
N THR A 174 -13.16 -6.49 -10.77
CA THR A 174 -12.26 -7.15 -11.72
C THR A 174 -10.82 -6.67 -11.56
N THR A 175 -9.88 -7.47 -12.06
CA THR A 175 -8.54 -7.00 -12.41
C THR A 175 -8.47 -6.67 -13.91
N THR A 176 -7.44 -5.93 -14.31
CA THR A 176 -7.16 -5.61 -15.72
C THR A 176 -5.66 -5.80 -16.00
N GLU A 177 -5.20 -5.40 -17.17
CA GLU A 177 -3.76 -5.30 -17.48
C GLU A 177 -3.04 -4.24 -16.62
N ASP A 178 -3.78 -3.25 -16.12
CA ASP A 178 -3.26 -2.25 -15.21
C ASP A 178 -3.39 -2.68 -13.75
N PRO A 179 -2.28 -2.68 -13.00
CA PRO A 179 -2.29 -3.09 -11.60
C PRO A 179 -3.32 -2.32 -10.75
N GLY A 180 -4.02 -3.08 -9.92
CA GLY A 180 -5.09 -2.58 -9.07
C GLY A 180 -6.40 -3.34 -9.27
N VAL A 181 -7.38 -2.95 -8.46
CA VAL A 181 -8.74 -3.47 -8.54
C VAL A 181 -9.66 -2.41 -9.10
N TRP A 182 -10.52 -2.86 -10.01
CA TRP A 182 -11.41 -2.04 -10.80
C TRP A 182 -12.85 -2.52 -10.63
N VAL A 183 -13.80 -1.62 -10.74
CA VAL A 183 -15.23 -1.97 -10.71
C VAL A 183 -15.85 -1.54 -12.03
N LYS A 184 -16.46 -2.51 -12.73
CA LYS A 184 -17.25 -2.26 -13.93
C LYS A 184 -18.57 -1.58 -13.53
N PRO A 185 -19.06 -0.63 -14.34
CA PRO A 185 -20.44 -0.14 -14.19
C PRO A 185 -21.44 -1.31 -14.31
N ASP A 186 -22.63 -1.14 -13.73
CA ASP A 186 -23.68 -2.16 -13.75
C ASP A 186 -24.00 -2.66 -15.17
N ALA A 187 -24.40 -3.94 -15.25
CA ALA A 187 -24.68 -4.66 -16.47
C ALA A 187 -25.80 -3.97 -17.28
N GLY A 188 -25.39 -3.19 -18.28
CA GLY A 188 -26.25 -2.34 -19.09
C GLY A 188 -25.49 -1.12 -19.63
N ASN A 189 -24.44 -0.69 -18.93
CA ASN A 189 -23.54 0.37 -19.40
C ASN A 189 -22.20 -0.20 -19.87
N SER A 190 -21.81 0.13 -21.10
CA SER A 190 -20.48 -0.17 -21.68
C SER A 190 -19.37 0.76 -21.12
N GLY A 191 -19.52 1.22 -19.88
CA GLY A 191 -18.64 2.23 -19.32
C GLY A 191 -17.28 1.66 -18.92
N ILE A 192 -16.29 2.56 -18.89
CA ILE A 192 -14.90 2.24 -18.54
C ILE A 192 -14.85 1.83 -17.06
N PRO A 193 -14.20 0.69 -16.70
CA PRO A 193 -14.02 0.31 -15.31
C PRO A 193 -13.28 1.41 -14.53
N ARG A 194 -13.73 1.70 -13.30
CA ARG A 194 -13.10 2.69 -12.41
C ARG A 194 -12.26 2.01 -11.33
N LYS A 195 -11.08 2.54 -11.03
CA LYS A 195 -10.13 1.94 -10.08
C LYS A 195 -10.58 2.20 -8.65
N VAL A 196 -10.86 1.14 -7.89
CA VAL A 196 -11.24 1.24 -6.47
C VAL A 196 -10.04 1.05 -5.54
N ALA A 197 -9.02 0.30 -5.98
CA ALA A 197 -7.78 0.12 -5.23
C ALA A 197 -6.54 0.16 -6.13
N ALA A 198 -5.55 0.95 -5.76
CA ALA A 198 -4.23 0.96 -6.39
C ALA A 198 -3.33 -0.08 -5.72
N VAL A 199 -2.47 -0.73 -6.51
CA VAL A 199 -1.47 -1.69 -6.00
C VAL A 199 -0.08 -1.26 -6.45
N GLY A 200 0.82 -1.09 -5.50
CA GLY A 200 2.21 -0.73 -5.74
C GLY A 200 3.10 -1.31 -4.66
N VAL A 201 3.97 -2.25 -5.05
CA VAL A 201 4.88 -2.96 -4.14
C VAL A 201 6.34 -2.73 -4.52
N HIS A 202 7.24 -2.96 -3.58
CA HIS A 202 8.69 -3.02 -3.83
C HIS A 202 9.29 -4.25 -3.15
N LEU A 203 10.26 -4.87 -3.81
CA LEU A 203 10.93 -6.08 -3.33
C LEU A 203 12.43 -5.85 -3.21
N ARG A 204 13.01 -6.21 -2.06
CA ARG A 204 14.47 -6.32 -1.86
C ARG A 204 14.76 -7.68 -1.24
N ARG A 205 15.61 -8.49 -1.87
CA ARG A 205 15.92 -9.88 -1.42
C ARG A 205 14.65 -10.71 -1.11
N PHE A 206 13.62 -10.58 -1.94
CA PHE A 206 12.28 -11.20 -1.77
C PHE A 206 11.48 -10.73 -0.55
N VAL A 207 11.95 -9.72 0.20
CA VAL A 207 11.18 -9.05 1.24
C VAL A 207 10.34 -7.94 0.60
N SER A 208 9.03 -7.98 0.82
CA SER A 208 8.09 -6.99 0.29
C SER A 208 7.93 -5.77 1.18
N SER A 209 7.56 -4.66 0.54
CA SER A 209 7.22 -3.37 1.14
C SER A 209 6.12 -2.71 0.30
N TYR A 210 5.40 -1.77 0.91
CA TYR A 210 4.21 -1.13 0.38
C TYR A 210 3.07 -2.15 0.14
N GLY A 211 2.09 -1.82 -0.70
CA GLY A 211 0.95 -2.69 -0.94
C GLY A 211 -0.20 -1.99 -1.66
N VAL A 212 -1.34 -1.87 -0.98
CA VAL A 212 -2.62 -1.44 -1.53
C VAL A 212 -3.03 -0.08 -0.96
N GLY A 213 -3.57 0.80 -1.80
CA GLY A 213 -4.38 1.93 -1.37
C GLY A 213 -5.82 1.71 -1.81
N PHE A 214 -6.72 1.41 -0.87
CA PHE A 214 -8.12 1.05 -1.13
C PHE A 214 -9.04 2.20 -0.72
N CYS A 215 -9.72 2.82 -1.70
CA CYS A 215 -10.61 3.95 -1.46
C CYS A 215 -11.95 3.46 -0.90
N ILE A 216 -12.30 3.94 0.30
CA ILE A 216 -13.51 3.53 1.02
C ILE A 216 -14.59 4.60 0.85
N THR A 217 -14.28 5.85 1.14
CA THR A 217 -15.19 7.00 0.92
C THR A 217 -14.81 7.77 -0.35
N GLU A 218 -15.63 8.73 -0.77
CA GLU A 218 -15.35 9.59 -1.93
C GLU A 218 -14.25 10.65 -1.68
N GLU A 219 -13.86 10.88 -0.42
CA GLU A 219 -12.90 11.92 -0.04
C GLU A 219 -11.56 11.88 -0.82
N PRO A 220 -10.92 10.71 -1.05
CA PRO A 220 -9.67 10.63 -1.83
C PRO A 220 -9.83 11.02 -3.31
N LEU A 221 -11.07 10.97 -3.85
CA LEU A 221 -11.30 11.11 -5.28
C LEU A 221 -11.04 12.53 -5.78
N TRP A 222 -11.25 13.55 -4.94
CA TRP A 222 -10.89 14.92 -5.31
C TRP A 222 -9.39 15.04 -5.60
N TYR A 223 -8.54 14.49 -4.74
CA TYR A 223 -7.08 14.51 -4.89
C TYR A 223 -6.63 13.68 -6.10
N LEU A 224 -7.20 12.49 -6.27
CA LEU A 224 -6.88 11.63 -7.40
C LEU A 224 -7.23 12.26 -8.76
N ARG A 225 -8.26 13.12 -8.82
CA ARG A 225 -8.62 13.88 -10.03
C ARG A 225 -7.66 15.03 -10.36
N GLN A 226 -6.81 15.46 -9.42
CA GLN A 226 -5.84 16.52 -9.69
C GLN A 226 -4.61 16.03 -10.45
N ILE A 227 -4.43 14.71 -10.57
CA ILE A 227 -3.25 14.09 -11.18
C ILE A 227 -3.66 13.03 -12.21
N VAL A 228 -2.74 12.66 -13.10
CA VAL A 228 -2.86 11.41 -13.86
C VAL A 228 -2.44 10.25 -12.95
N ALA A 229 -3.37 9.78 -12.12
CA ALA A 229 -3.10 8.75 -11.12
C ALA A 229 -2.57 7.46 -11.76
N CYS A 230 -1.48 6.92 -11.21
CA CYS A 230 -0.74 5.77 -11.76
C CYS A 230 -0.21 5.96 -13.19
N GLY A 231 -0.30 7.17 -13.76
CA GLY A 231 -0.03 7.50 -15.18
C GLY A 231 -0.97 6.82 -16.16
N LEU A 232 -2.23 6.62 -15.76
CA LEU A 232 -3.27 6.00 -16.57
C LEU A 232 -4.22 7.07 -17.11
N GLU A 233 -3.87 7.66 -18.25
CA GLU A 233 -4.71 8.68 -18.89
C GLU A 233 -6.10 8.14 -19.25
N GLY A 234 -7.13 8.95 -19.00
CA GLY A 234 -8.52 8.58 -19.26
C GLY A 234 -9.11 7.51 -18.34
N LYS A 235 -8.36 7.04 -17.32
CA LYS A 235 -8.86 6.08 -16.32
C LYS A 235 -9.18 6.79 -15.01
N GLU A 236 -10.40 6.58 -14.52
CA GLU A 236 -10.87 7.22 -13.29
C GLU A 236 -10.73 6.31 -12.07
N SER A 237 -10.67 6.94 -10.90
CA SER A 237 -10.76 6.25 -9.60
C SER A 237 -12.19 6.30 -9.07
N THR A 238 -12.54 5.34 -8.22
CA THR A 238 -13.79 5.27 -7.45
C THR A 238 -13.49 4.78 -6.04
N SER A 239 -14.51 4.60 -5.22
CA SER A 239 -14.42 4.15 -3.83
C SER A 239 -15.51 3.12 -3.55
N LEU A 240 -15.44 2.47 -2.38
CA LEU A 240 -16.50 1.57 -1.92
C LEU A 240 -17.86 2.29 -1.89
N GLU A 241 -17.88 3.52 -1.37
CA GLU A 241 -19.03 4.44 -1.40
C GLU A 241 -19.48 4.76 -2.84
N GLY A 242 -18.54 5.13 -3.72
CA GLY A 242 -18.81 5.51 -5.10
C GLY A 242 -19.28 4.37 -6.01
N VAL A 243 -19.24 3.11 -5.52
CA VAL A 243 -19.84 1.93 -6.17
C VAL A 243 -21.14 1.47 -5.49
N GLY A 244 -21.72 2.31 -4.63
CA GLY A 244 -23.07 2.13 -4.09
C GLY A 244 -23.15 1.41 -2.74
N VAL A 245 -22.02 1.20 -2.05
CA VAL A 245 -22.03 0.64 -0.69
C VAL A 245 -22.29 1.76 0.31
N ASN A 246 -23.23 1.55 1.22
CA ASN A 246 -23.41 2.45 2.35
C ASN A 246 -22.25 2.25 3.35
N VAL A 247 -21.37 3.24 3.45
CA VAL A 247 -20.18 3.22 4.32
C VAL A 247 -20.37 3.97 5.64
N GLY A 248 -21.58 4.44 5.97
CA GLY A 248 -21.83 5.26 7.17
C GLY A 248 -21.40 4.59 8.49
N ASP A 249 -21.58 3.27 8.58
CA ASP A 249 -21.20 2.46 9.75
C ASP A 249 -19.92 1.64 9.52
N VAL A 250 -19.30 1.75 8.34
CA VAL A 250 -18.13 0.95 7.97
C VAL A 250 -16.86 1.62 8.49
N THR A 251 -16.16 0.92 9.39
CA THR A 251 -14.90 1.43 9.97
C THR A 251 -13.68 0.98 9.15
N MET A 252 -12.58 1.75 9.23
CA MET A 252 -11.31 1.33 8.64
C MET A 252 -10.79 0.03 9.26
N GLU A 253 -11.01 -0.18 10.57
CA GLU A 253 -10.63 -1.43 11.25
C GLU A 253 -11.39 -2.64 10.68
N GLU A 254 -12.70 -2.50 10.43
CA GLU A 254 -13.50 -3.56 9.82
C GLU A 254 -12.98 -3.93 8.43
N VAL A 255 -12.75 -2.93 7.56
CA VAL A 255 -12.23 -3.19 6.21
C VAL A 255 -10.83 -3.82 6.28
N SER A 256 -9.99 -3.36 7.21
CA SER A 256 -8.66 -3.94 7.43
C SER A 256 -8.72 -5.40 7.85
N THR A 257 -9.65 -5.75 8.75
CA THR A 257 -9.84 -7.12 9.25
C THR A 257 -10.36 -8.02 8.14
N ARG A 258 -11.35 -7.55 7.35
CA ARG A 258 -11.86 -8.27 6.18
C ARG A 258 -10.75 -8.53 5.15
N PHE A 259 -9.89 -7.54 4.90
CA PHE A 259 -8.75 -7.71 4.00
C PHE A 259 -7.75 -8.75 4.51
N VAL A 260 -7.36 -8.67 5.79
CA VAL A 260 -6.39 -9.62 6.38
C VAL A 260 -6.94 -11.05 6.31
N GLN A 261 -8.23 -11.24 6.60
CA GLN A 261 -8.88 -12.54 6.48
C GLN A 261 -8.86 -13.05 5.04
N ALA A 262 -9.29 -12.24 4.07
CA ALA A 262 -9.25 -12.60 2.65
C ALA A 262 -7.84 -12.94 2.16
N PHE A 263 -6.83 -12.18 2.61
CA PHE A 263 -5.43 -12.43 2.30
C PHE A 263 -4.97 -13.79 2.83
N VAL A 264 -5.25 -14.09 4.09
CA VAL A 264 -4.90 -15.37 4.74
C VAL A 264 -5.58 -16.54 4.05
N ASP A 265 -6.88 -16.44 3.77
CA ASP A 265 -7.66 -17.49 3.10
C ASP A 265 -7.08 -17.83 1.73
N ARG A 266 -6.65 -16.80 0.98
CA ARG A 266 -6.01 -16.99 -0.33
C ARG A 266 -4.61 -17.58 -0.24
N VAL A 267 -3.79 -17.17 0.73
CA VAL A 267 -2.48 -17.80 0.96
C VAL A 267 -2.68 -19.29 1.29
N ASN A 268 -3.62 -19.60 2.18
CA ASN A 268 -3.90 -20.94 2.65
C ASN A 268 -4.55 -21.86 1.60
N SER A 269 -5.19 -21.28 0.58
CA SER A 269 -5.79 -22.01 -0.54
C SER A 269 -4.82 -22.24 -1.71
N GLY A 270 -3.51 -21.98 -1.53
CA GLY A 270 -2.46 -22.19 -2.55
C GLY A 270 -2.15 -20.96 -3.42
N GLY A 271 -2.81 -19.83 -3.15
CA GLY A 271 -2.61 -18.55 -3.83
C GLY A 271 -2.81 -18.59 -5.36
N PRO A 272 -2.48 -17.50 -6.07
CA PRO A 272 -2.54 -17.45 -7.54
C PRO A 272 -1.52 -18.37 -8.24
N SER A 273 -0.58 -18.95 -7.49
CA SER A 273 0.48 -19.81 -8.02
C SER A 273 0.12 -21.29 -8.03
N GLY A 274 -0.97 -21.70 -7.35
CA GLY A 274 -1.35 -23.11 -7.18
C GLY A 274 -0.34 -23.97 -6.40
N GLY A 275 0.66 -23.35 -5.76
CA GLY A 275 1.75 -24.03 -5.06
C GLY A 275 1.48 -24.13 -3.55
N GLN A 276 1.87 -25.24 -2.93
CA GLN A 276 1.80 -25.42 -1.47
C GLN A 276 2.98 -24.70 -0.78
N GLY A 277 2.79 -23.40 -0.50
CA GLY A 277 3.59 -22.64 0.47
C GLY A 277 3.20 -22.96 1.92
N PRO A 278 3.97 -22.49 2.92
CA PRO A 278 3.54 -22.57 4.31
C PRO A 278 2.23 -21.80 4.52
N ARG A 279 1.37 -22.33 5.39
CA ARG A 279 0.09 -21.72 5.76
C ARG A 279 0.29 -20.61 6.78
N LEU A 280 -0.64 -19.66 6.80
CA LEU A 280 -0.82 -18.65 7.84
C LEU A 280 -1.95 -19.15 8.75
N ASP A 281 -1.59 -19.77 9.86
CA ASP A 281 -2.52 -20.52 10.72
C ASP A 281 -3.07 -19.67 11.88
N GLU A 282 -2.40 -18.55 12.18
CA GLU A 282 -2.77 -17.64 13.25
C GLU A 282 -2.53 -16.20 12.78
N VAL A 283 -3.52 -15.33 13.02
CA VAL A 283 -3.36 -13.88 12.91
C VAL A 283 -3.40 -13.32 14.32
N TYR A 284 -2.39 -12.57 14.71
CA TYR A 284 -2.34 -11.90 16.01
C TYR A 284 -2.11 -10.40 15.84
N ARG A 285 -2.67 -9.62 16.77
CA ARG A 285 -2.53 -8.16 16.75
C ARG A 285 -1.23 -7.75 17.42
N ILE A 286 -0.59 -6.73 16.85
CA ILE A 286 0.52 -6.00 17.46
C ILE A 286 0.20 -4.51 17.51
N GLN A 287 0.87 -3.78 18.37
CA GLN A 287 0.79 -2.34 18.52
C GLN A 287 2.02 -1.65 17.93
N GLU A 288 1.96 -0.33 17.83
CA GLU A 288 3.07 0.47 17.32
C GLU A 288 4.34 0.28 18.16
N ASP A 289 4.19 0.24 19.49
CA ASP A 289 5.30 0.07 20.44
C ASP A 289 6.06 -1.26 20.25
N ASP A 290 5.37 -2.33 19.84
CA ASP A 290 6.00 -3.63 19.51
C ASP A 290 6.96 -3.52 18.30
N VAL A 291 6.75 -2.51 17.45
CA VAL A 291 7.61 -2.21 16.30
C VAL A 291 8.72 -1.23 16.67
N LEU A 292 8.43 -0.22 17.47
CA LEU A 292 9.42 0.81 17.83
C LEU A 292 10.47 0.32 18.84
N GLY A 293 10.10 -0.58 19.76
CA GLY A 293 11.00 -1.15 20.76
C GLY A 293 11.01 -0.37 22.08
#